data_AF-A0A535ND11-F1
#
_entry.id   AF-A0A535ND11-F1
#
_cell.length_a   1.000
_cell.length_b   1.000
_cell.length_c   1.000
_cell.angle_alpha   90.00
_cell.angle_beta   90.00
_cell.angle_gamma   90.00
#
_symmetry.space_group_name_H-M   'P 1'
#
loop_
_entity.id
_entity.type
_entity.pdbx_description
1 polymer ?
#
loop_
_entity_poly.entity_id
_entity_poly.type
_entity_poly.pdbx_seq_one_letter_code
_entity_poly.pdbx_strand_id
1 'polypeptide(L)'
;MRAKQERNCLTTLFLAQGVPMLLMGDELGRTQKGNNNAYCQDNELSWVNWDQVDGELLEVMRWLIGLRRNHPVFRRRRWFQGRPIRGTVDIGWFKPSGKLMTDKDWVAGHERSLGVFLNGGAIPGHDERGQPLSDDSFLLVFNAHSREVKWTLPKQYGGPWKLLYDTERLQPEPEARTVSDVVRTAGRSVLVLQRS
;
A
#
# COMPACT_ATOMS: atom_id res chain seq x y z
N MET A 1 -10.68 -15.99 1.16
CA MET A 1 -9.92 -15.53 -0.03
C MET A 1 -10.39 -14.16 -0.54
N ARG A 2 -11.72 -13.93 -0.65
CA ARG A 2 -12.31 -12.67 -1.12
C ARG A 2 -11.96 -11.45 -0.26
N ALA A 3 -12.20 -11.50 1.05
CA ALA A 3 -11.88 -10.40 1.98
C ALA A 3 -10.41 -9.93 1.91
N LYS A 4 -9.47 -10.87 1.70
CA LYS A 4 -8.05 -10.53 1.48
C LYS A 4 -7.83 -9.76 0.18
N GLN A 5 -8.51 -10.12 -0.91
CA GLN A 5 -8.42 -9.39 -2.17
C GLN A 5 -9.01 -7.98 -2.04
N GLU A 6 -10.14 -7.84 -1.33
CA GLU A 6 -10.73 -6.53 -1.03
C GLU A 6 -9.71 -5.64 -0.30
N ARG A 7 -9.08 -6.16 0.76
CA ARG A 7 -8.00 -5.44 1.47
C ARG A 7 -6.78 -5.16 0.59
N ASN A 8 -6.37 -6.06 -0.30
CA ASN A 8 -5.27 -5.80 -1.25
C ASN A 8 -5.57 -4.63 -2.17
N CYS A 9 -6.76 -4.62 -2.77
CA CYS A 9 -7.18 -3.58 -3.71
C CYS A 9 -7.27 -2.22 -3.00
N LEU A 10 -7.90 -2.18 -1.81
CA LEU A 10 -8.03 -0.96 -1.03
C LEU A 10 -6.67 -0.45 -0.54
N THR A 11 -5.81 -1.33 -0.04
CA THR A 11 -4.43 -0.95 0.36
C THR A 11 -3.66 -0.38 -0.83
N THR A 12 -3.75 -1.01 -1.99
CA THR A 12 -3.09 -0.51 -3.21
C THR A 12 -3.62 0.86 -3.62
N LEU A 13 -4.95 1.04 -3.63
CA LEU A 13 -5.60 2.30 -3.99
C LEU A 13 -5.17 3.45 -3.06
N PHE A 14 -5.19 3.22 -1.75
CA PHE A 14 -4.89 4.27 -0.76
C PHE A 14 -3.40 4.56 -0.60
N LEU A 15 -2.51 3.67 -1.01
CA LEU A 15 -1.06 3.88 -0.98
C LEU A 15 -0.46 4.26 -2.34
N ALA A 16 -1.26 4.19 -3.42
CA ALA A 16 -0.87 4.72 -4.72
C ALA A 16 -0.75 6.26 -4.70
N GLN A 17 0.04 6.80 -5.63
CA GLN A 17 0.07 8.25 -5.88
C GLN A 17 -1.19 8.70 -6.60
N GLY A 18 -1.58 9.96 -6.38
CA GLY A 18 -2.75 10.58 -7.01
C GLY A 18 -3.87 10.90 -6.02
N VAL A 19 -5.11 10.87 -6.48
CA VAL A 19 -6.31 11.11 -5.66
C VAL A 19 -7.16 9.85 -5.67
N PRO A 20 -7.20 9.07 -4.57
CA PRO A 20 -8.02 7.87 -4.52
C PRO A 20 -9.50 8.25 -4.47
N MET A 21 -10.34 7.48 -5.16
CA MET A 21 -11.79 7.57 -5.08
C MET A 21 -12.32 6.23 -4.55
N LEU A 22 -13.07 6.29 -3.46
CA LEU A 22 -13.72 5.14 -2.85
C LEU A 22 -15.19 5.11 -3.28
N LEU A 23 -15.66 3.96 -3.75
CA LEU A 23 -17.08 3.77 -4.01
C LEU A 23 -17.82 3.64 -2.66
N MET A 24 -18.87 4.42 -2.47
CA MET A 24 -19.64 4.44 -1.24
C MET A 24 -20.10 3.02 -0.84
N GLY A 25 -19.81 2.64 0.41
CA GLY A 25 -20.18 1.36 0.99
C GLY A 25 -19.14 0.25 0.80
N ASP A 26 -18.10 0.44 -0.03
CA ASP A 26 -16.99 -0.52 -0.13
C ASP A 26 -16.27 -0.68 1.22
N GLU A 27 -16.19 0.39 2.02
CA GLU A 27 -15.64 0.37 3.38
C GLU A 27 -16.47 -0.45 4.37
N LEU A 28 -17.72 -0.76 4.02
CA LEU A 28 -18.65 -1.53 4.85
C LEU A 28 -18.81 -2.97 4.34
N GLY A 29 -18.18 -3.32 3.21
CA GLY A 29 -18.39 -4.61 2.55
C GLY A 29 -19.69 -4.70 1.73
N ARG A 30 -20.19 -3.56 1.21
CA ARG A 30 -21.45 -3.51 0.44
C ARG A 30 -21.42 -4.46 -0.76
N THR A 31 -22.54 -5.15 -1.00
CA THR A 31 -22.70 -6.09 -2.11
C THR A 31 -23.99 -5.84 -2.89
N GLN A 32 -23.89 -5.85 -4.22
CA GLN A 32 -25.03 -5.86 -5.13
C GLN A 32 -25.32 -7.28 -5.64
N LYS A 33 -24.94 -8.32 -4.87
CA LYS A 33 -25.09 -9.75 -5.19
C LYS A 33 -24.63 -10.16 -6.61
N GLY A 34 -23.61 -9.49 -7.13
CA GLY A 34 -23.04 -9.74 -8.46
C GLY A 34 -23.65 -8.90 -9.58
N ASN A 35 -24.64 -8.06 -9.31
CA ASN A 35 -25.13 -7.08 -10.26
C ASN A 35 -24.09 -5.94 -10.39
N ASN A 36 -23.55 -5.73 -11.59
CA ASN A 36 -22.60 -4.64 -11.88
C ASN A 36 -23.28 -3.43 -12.52
N ASN A 37 -24.61 -3.43 -12.65
CA ASN A 37 -25.41 -2.40 -13.30
C ASN A 37 -26.75 -2.20 -12.59
N ALA A 38 -26.71 -1.88 -11.29
CA ALA A 38 -27.90 -1.69 -10.45
C ALA A 38 -28.64 -0.36 -10.67
N TYR A 39 -28.60 0.21 -11.88
CA TYR A 39 -29.09 1.57 -12.17
C TYR A 39 -30.61 1.75 -11.96
N CYS A 40 -31.40 0.69 -12.18
CA CYS A 40 -32.86 0.69 -12.02
C CYS A 40 -33.34 -0.01 -10.74
N GLN A 41 -32.42 -0.28 -9.81
CA GLN A 41 -32.71 -1.04 -8.59
C GLN A 41 -32.85 -0.09 -7.42
N ASP A 42 -34.09 0.28 -7.08
CA ASP A 42 -34.40 1.00 -5.84
C ASP A 42 -34.96 0.02 -4.81
N ASN A 43 -34.06 -0.76 -4.21
CA ASN A 43 -34.36 -1.82 -3.24
C ASN A 43 -33.08 -2.23 -2.47
N GLU A 44 -33.19 -3.24 -1.62
CA GLU A 44 -32.12 -3.75 -0.76
C GLU A 44 -30.85 -4.22 -1.53
N LEU A 45 -30.92 -4.36 -2.86
CA LEU A 45 -29.76 -4.64 -3.69
C LEU A 45 -28.81 -3.44 -3.82
N SER A 46 -29.35 -2.21 -3.82
CA SER A 46 -28.57 -0.98 -4.01
C SER A 46 -28.38 -0.18 -2.72
N TRP A 47 -29.32 -0.31 -1.78
CA TRP A 47 -29.29 0.36 -0.49
C TRP A 47 -28.08 -0.08 0.37
N VAL A 48 -27.65 0.80 1.28
CA VAL A 48 -26.64 0.46 2.28
C VAL A 48 -27.30 -0.34 3.39
N ASN A 49 -26.81 -1.55 3.63
CA ASN A 49 -27.26 -2.39 4.73
C ASN A 49 -26.42 -2.11 5.99
N TRP A 50 -26.93 -1.28 6.88
CA TRP A 50 -26.26 -0.88 8.11
C TRP A 50 -26.16 -2.01 9.15
N ASP A 51 -27.01 -3.04 9.06
CA ASP A 51 -27.00 -4.18 9.98
C ASP A 51 -25.90 -5.21 9.66
N GLN A 52 -25.26 -5.09 8.48
CA GLN A 52 -24.25 -6.03 7.99
C GLN A 52 -22.89 -5.37 7.72
N VAL A 53 -22.54 -4.35 8.49
CA VAL A 53 -21.25 -3.67 8.35
C VAL A 53 -20.09 -4.61 8.70
N ASP A 54 -19.12 -4.72 7.79
CA ASP A 54 -17.82 -5.32 8.07
C ASP A 54 -16.96 -4.35 8.92
N GLY A 55 -17.04 -4.52 10.25
CA GLY A 55 -16.32 -3.67 11.19
C GLY A 55 -14.79 -3.78 11.09
N GLU A 56 -14.26 -4.95 10.71
CA GLU A 56 -12.81 -5.13 10.54
C GLU A 56 -12.31 -4.37 9.31
N LEU A 57 -13.05 -4.47 8.21
CA LEU A 57 -12.74 -3.71 7.00
C LEU A 57 -12.84 -2.21 7.23
N LEU A 58 -13.85 -1.76 7.98
CA LEU A 58 -14.03 -0.36 8.33
C LEU A 58 -12.81 0.17 9.12
N GLU A 59 -12.31 -0.58 10.09
CA GLU A 59 -11.12 -0.18 10.86
C GLU A 59 -9.85 -0.14 9.99
N VAL A 60 -9.66 -1.11 9.09
CA VAL A 60 -8.58 -1.07 8.09
C VAL A 60 -8.69 0.17 7.22
N MET A 61 -9.90 0.53 6.78
CA MET A 61 -10.13 1.71 5.95
C MET A 61 -9.85 3.02 6.69
N ARG A 62 -10.31 3.14 7.94
CA ARG A 62 -9.99 4.29 8.80
C ARG A 62 -8.49 4.44 8.97
N TRP A 63 -7.79 3.33 9.20
CA TRP A 63 -6.34 3.30 9.32
C TRP A 63 -5.64 3.68 8.01
N LEU A 64 -6.02 3.14 6.85
CA LEU A 64 -5.44 3.48 5.55
C LEU A 64 -5.65 4.96 5.19
N ILE A 65 -6.85 5.49 5.44
CA ILE A 65 -7.16 6.91 5.24
C ILE A 65 -6.30 7.77 6.17
N GLY A 66 -6.17 7.40 7.44
CA GLY A 66 -5.32 8.06 8.42
C GLY A 66 -3.85 8.06 8.00
N LEU A 67 -3.32 6.90 7.63
CA LEU A 67 -1.95 6.73 7.15
C LEU A 67 -1.68 7.64 5.94
N ARG A 68 -2.55 7.60 4.92
CA ARG A 68 -2.41 8.48 3.74
C ARG A 68 -2.45 9.97 4.12
N ARG A 69 -3.34 10.36 5.04
CA ARG A 69 -3.49 11.76 5.49
C ARG A 69 -2.30 12.24 6.31
N ASN A 70 -1.65 11.35 7.06
CA ASN A 70 -0.54 11.71 7.94
C ASN A 70 0.80 11.71 7.21
N HIS A 71 0.91 11.00 6.08
CA HIS A 71 2.17 10.83 5.36
C HIS A 71 2.14 11.48 3.96
N PRO A 72 2.73 12.69 3.79
CA PRO A 72 2.87 13.37 2.51
C PRO A 72 3.49 12.52 1.39
N VAL A 73 4.29 11.49 1.70
CA VAL A 73 4.91 10.60 0.71
C VAL A 73 3.88 9.90 -0.19
N PHE A 74 2.65 9.67 0.29
CA PHE A 74 1.55 9.09 -0.50
C PHE A 74 0.73 10.13 -1.27
N ARG A 75 0.93 11.42 -1.00
CA ARG A 75 0.15 12.55 -1.53
C ARG A 75 1.04 13.58 -2.24
N ARG A 76 2.06 13.12 -2.96
CA ARG A 76 3.00 14.01 -3.64
C ARG A 76 2.28 14.82 -4.72
N ARG A 77 2.60 16.11 -4.81
CA ARG A 77 2.15 17.01 -5.89
C ARG A 77 2.95 16.85 -7.18
N ARG A 78 4.12 16.22 -7.10
CA ARG A 78 5.06 16.03 -8.22
C ARG A 78 5.42 14.56 -8.34
N TRP A 79 5.60 14.13 -9.59
CA TRP A 79 6.04 12.78 -9.93
C TRP A 79 7.35 12.39 -9.24
N PHE A 80 7.51 11.10 -8.99
CA PHE A 80 8.81 10.55 -8.64
C PHE A 80 9.74 10.61 -9.86
N GLN A 81 11.03 10.85 -9.64
CA GLN A 81 12.01 10.91 -10.72
C GLN A 81 12.83 9.63 -10.85
N GLY A 82 12.90 8.79 -9.81
CA GLY A 82 13.64 7.52 -9.84
C GLY A 82 15.15 7.68 -10.04
N ARG A 83 15.65 8.91 -9.90
CA ARG A 83 17.07 9.29 -10.01
C ARG A 83 17.48 10.05 -8.77
N PRO A 84 18.78 10.06 -8.41
CA PRO A 84 19.26 10.81 -7.27
C PRO A 84 18.90 12.30 -7.41
N ILE A 85 18.11 12.82 -6.49
CA ILE A 85 17.89 14.25 -6.28
C ILE A 85 18.75 14.62 -5.08
N ARG A 86 19.81 15.42 -5.28
CA ARG A 86 20.79 15.77 -4.23
C ARG A 86 21.43 14.55 -3.54
N GLY A 87 21.69 13.48 -4.29
CA GLY A 87 22.33 12.25 -3.79
C GLY A 87 21.37 11.21 -3.20
N THR A 88 20.06 11.49 -3.18
CA THR A 88 19.05 10.59 -2.61
C THR A 88 17.99 10.23 -3.65
N VAL A 89 17.67 8.94 -3.79
CA VAL A 89 16.62 8.47 -4.71
C VAL A 89 15.26 8.56 -4.03
N ASP A 90 14.26 9.09 -4.74
CA ASP A 90 12.93 9.32 -4.20
C ASP A 90 12.00 8.09 -4.26
N ILE A 91 12.29 7.14 -5.16
CA ILE A 91 11.60 5.85 -5.30
C ILE A 91 12.58 4.74 -5.66
N GLY A 92 12.38 3.52 -5.13
CA GLY A 92 13.15 2.34 -5.51
C GLY A 92 12.24 1.15 -5.79
N TRP A 93 12.57 0.35 -6.79
CA TRP A 93 11.80 -0.85 -7.17
C TRP A 93 12.65 -2.09 -6.96
N PHE A 94 12.12 -3.08 -6.26
CA PHE A 94 12.90 -4.24 -5.79
C PHE A 94 12.27 -5.56 -6.16
N LYS A 95 13.16 -6.49 -6.44
CA LYS A 95 12.85 -7.91 -6.56
C LYS A 95 12.72 -8.55 -5.18
N PRO A 96 12.13 -9.76 -5.07
CA PRO A 96 12.17 -10.56 -3.85
C PRO A 96 13.58 -10.79 -3.28
N SER A 97 14.61 -10.76 -4.12
CA SER A 97 16.01 -10.87 -3.70
C SER A 97 16.56 -9.65 -2.96
N GLY A 98 15.81 -8.55 -2.86
CA GLY A 98 16.27 -7.27 -2.29
C GLY A 98 17.12 -6.43 -3.23
N LYS A 99 17.39 -6.92 -4.45
CA LYS A 99 18.08 -6.17 -5.51
C LYS A 99 17.12 -5.22 -6.20
N LEU A 100 17.65 -4.09 -6.67
CA LEU A 100 16.91 -3.18 -7.54
C LEU A 100 16.49 -3.90 -8.84
N MET A 101 15.30 -3.59 -9.31
CA MET A 101 14.81 -4.01 -10.61
C MET A 101 15.59 -3.30 -11.71
N THR A 102 15.98 -4.05 -12.73
CA THR A 102 16.61 -3.57 -13.95
C THR A 102 15.59 -3.49 -15.08
N ASP A 103 15.90 -2.78 -16.16
CA ASP A 103 15.04 -2.70 -17.35
C ASP A 103 14.68 -4.08 -17.92
N LYS A 104 15.60 -5.05 -17.84
CA LYS A 104 15.33 -6.43 -18.26
C LYS A 104 14.28 -7.11 -17.40
N ASP A 105 14.30 -6.86 -16.08
CA ASP A 105 13.31 -7.44 -15.15
C ASP A 105 11.91 -6.89 -15.45
N TRP A 106 11.80 -5.61 -15.83
CA TRP A 106 10.54 -4.99 -16.23
C TRP A 106 9.94 -5.60 -17.50
N VAL A 107 10.77 -5.89 -18.50
CA VAL A 107 10.32 -6.44 -19.79
C VAL A 107 10.03 -7.94 -19.71
N ALA A 108 10.69 -8.67 -18.81
CA ALA A 108 10.57 -10.12 -18.72
C ALA A 108 9.13 -10.59 -18.38
N GLY A 109 8.26 -9.75 -17.81
CA GLY A 109 6.83 -10.04 -17.59
C GLY A 109 6.53 -11.20 -16.63
N HIS A 110 7.55 -11.84 -16.06
CA HIS A 110 7.42 -12.98 -15.17
C HIS A 110 7.36 -12.60 -13.69
N GLU A 111 7.75 -11.36 -13.34
CA GLU A 111 7.73 -10.89 -11.96
C GLU A 111 6.29 -10.55 -11.55
N ARG A 112 5.65 -11.46 -10.82
CA ARG A 112 4.31 -11.27 -10.23
C ARG A 112 4.37 -10.58 -8.86
N SER A 113 5.55 -10.20 -8.41
CA SER A 113 5.77 -9.68 -7.07
C SER A 113 6.86 -8.63 -7.13
N LEU A 114 6.59 -7.45 -6.57
CA LEU A 114 7.51 -6.32 -6.56
C LEU A 114 7.49 -5.60 -5.20
N GLY A 115 8.64 -5.02 -4.82
CA GLY A 115 8.76 -4.11 -3.69
C GLY A 115 8.91 -2.67 -4.17
N VAL A 116 8.27 -1.72 -3.49
CA VAL A 116 8.35 -0.28 -3.78
C VAL A 116 8.80 0.46 -2.54
N PHE A 117 10.00 1.06 -2.60
CA PHE A 117 10.47 2.00 -1.60
C PHE A 117 10.02 3.40 -1.96
N LEU A 118 9.42 4.11 -1.01
CA LEU A 118 9.07 5.51 -1.12
C LEU A 118 9.86 6.29 -0.08
N ASN A 119 10.63 7.27 -0.54
CA ASN A 119 11.52 8.03 0.32
C ASN A 119 10.85 9.29 0.87
N GLY A 120 10.52 9.28 2.16
CA GLY A 120 9.96 10.45 2.83
C GLY A 120 10.95 11.61 3.03
N GLY A 121 12.25 11.34 3.01
CA GLY A 121 13.30 12.37 3.08
C GLY A 121 13.61 13.04 1.73
N ALA A 122 13.04 12.53 0.62
CA ALA A 122 13.25 13.06 -0.73
C ALA A 122 11.93 13.48 -1.38
N ILE A 123 11.08 14.19 -0.62
CA ILE A 123 9.83 14.77 -1.12
C ILE A 123 10.13 16.17 -1.68
N PRO A 124 9.91 16.42 -2.99
CA PRO A 124 10.12 17.75 -3.56
C PRO A 124 9.06 18.73 -3.08
N GLY A 125 9.49 19.88 -2.57
CA GLY A 125 8.62 21.01 -2.24
C GLY A 125 8.76 21.46 -0.80
N HIS A 126 7.90 22.40 -0.43
CA HIS A 126 7.81 22.95 0.91
C HIS A 126 6.36 22.89 1.40
N ASP A 127 6.18 22.88 2.71
CA ASP A 127 4.86 23.03 3.34
C ASP A 127 4.32 24.47 3.20
N GLU A 128 3.15 24.72 3.78
CA GLU A 128 2.51 26.05 3.76
C GLU A 128 3.34 27.13 4.47
N ARG A 129 4.31 26.74 5.30
CA ARG A 129 5.22 27.62 6.04
C ARG A 129 6.58 27.78 5.35
N GLY A 130 6.75 27.21 4.16
CA GLY A 130 8.00 27.25 3.41
C GLY A 130 9.10 26.32 3.94
N GLN A 131 8.78 25.37 4.83
CA GLN A 131 9.74 24.37 5.31
C GLN A 131 9.82 23.17 4.37
N PRO A 132 11.00 22.56 4.16
CA PRO A 132 11.12 21.38 3.32
C PRO A 132 10.18 20.26 3.79
N LEU A 133 9.45 19.65 2.85
CA LEU A 133 8.61 18.51 3.18
C LEU A 133 9.50 17.30 3.53
N SER A 134 9.31 16.76 4.72
CA SER A 134 9.94 15.53 5.19
C SER A 134 8.87 14.60 5.76
N ASP A 135 9.10 13.30 5.62
CA ASP A 135 8.21 12.24 6.07
C ASP A 135 9.02 10.98 6.39
N ASP A 136 8.37 9.98 6.98
CA ASP A 136 8.92 8.65 7.11
C ASP A 136 9.08 7.98 5.73
N SER A 137 10.00 7.03 5.64
CA SER A 137 10.17 6.21 4.44
C SER A 137 9.35 4.93 4.53
N PHE A 138 8.79 4.50 3.40
CA PHE A 138 7.94 3.30 3.34
C PHE A 138 8.49 2.28 2.37
N LEU A 139 8.30 1.00 2.68
CA LEU A 139 8.54 -0.10 1.76
C LEU A 139 7.24 -0.91 1.63
N LEU A 140 6.62 -0.82 0.46
CA LEU A 140 5.41 -1.55 0.11
C LEU A 140 5.82 -2.83 -0.62
N VAL A 141 5.36 -3.99 -0.15
CA VAL A 141 5.74 -5.28 -0.74
C VAL A 141 4.49 -5.94 -1.31
N PHE A 142 4.41 -6.05 -2.63
CA PHE A 142 3.27 -6.64 -3.33
C PHE A 142 3.63 -8.06 -3.77
N ASN A 143 2.84 -9.03 -3.33
CA ASN A 143 2.93 -10.40 -3.82
C ASN A 143 1.65 -10.79 -4.54
N ALA A 144 1.59 -10.65 -5.86
CA ALA A 144 0.44 -11.14 -6.64
C ALA A 144 0.56 -12.62 -7.00
N HIS A 145 1.68 -13.28 -6.66
CA HIS A 145 1.83 -14.72 -6.82
C HIS A 145 0.88 -15.50 -5.89
N SER A 146 0.46 -16.70 -6.31
CA SER A 146 -0.47 -17.53 -5.52
C SER A 146 0.17 -18.19 -4.31
N ARG A 147 1.50 -18.29 -4.30
CA ARG A 147 2.30 -18.90 -3.22
C ARG A 147 3.01 -17.83 -2.40
N GLU A 148 3.42 -18.23 -1.21
CA GLU A 148 4.29 -17.43 -0.36
C GLU A 148 5.58 -17.05 -1.10
N VAL A 149 6.08 -15.83 -0.85
CA VAL A 149 7.36 -15.34 -1.34
C VAL A 149 8.19 -14.85 -0.16
N LYS A 150 9.45 -15.29 -0.12
CA LYS A 150 10.47 -14.81 0.81
C LYS A 150 11.16 -13.58 0.21
N TRP A 151 11.25 -12.51 0.99
CA TRP A 151 11.85 -11.25 0.60
C TRP A 151 13.09 -10.96 1.43
N THR A 152 14.15 -10.54 0.77
CA THR A 152 15.31 -9.92 1.43
C THR A 152 15.10 -8.40 1.46
N LEU A 153 15.18 -7.78 2.64
CA LEU A 153 15.01 -6.34 2.76
C LEU A 153 16.25 -5.59 2.23
N PRO A 154 16.08 -4.48 1.49
CA PRO A 154 17.19 -3.83 0.82
C PRO A 154 18.02 -2.97 1.80
N LYS A 155 19.09 -3.55 2.35
CA LYS A 155 19.96 -2.93 3.39
C LYS A 155 20.46 -1.53 3.05
N GLN A 156 20.73 -1.26 1.77
CA GLN A 156 21.19 0.06 1.29
C GLN A 156 20.14 1.17 1.42
N TYR A 157 18.86 0.81 1.60
CA TYR A 157 17.75 1.73 1.89
C TYR A 157 17.43 1.78 3.40
N GLY A 158 18.33 1.23 4.22
CA GLY A 158 18.34 1.30 5.67
C GLY A 158 17.43 0.28 6.35
N GLY A 159 17.07 0.64 7.58
CA GLY A 159 16.35 -0.18 8.53
C GLY A 159 16.74 0.23 9.96
N PRO A 160 16.18 -0.43 10.98
CA PRO A 160 15.23 -1.52 10.84
C PRO A 160 13.83 -1.02 10.42
N TRP A 161 13.00 -1.92 9.91
CA TRP A 161 11.66 -1.61 9.40
C TRP A 161 10.60 -2.00 10.42
N LYS A 162 9.55 -1.22 10.57
CA LYS A 162 8.36 -1.56 11.35
C LYS A 162 7.30 -2.13 10.41
N LEU A 163 6.81 -3.34 10.69
CA LEU A 163 5.67 -3.91 9.96
C LEU A 163 4.39 -3.29 10.47
N LEU A 164 3.80 -2.40 9.66
CA LEU A 164 2.57 -1.72 9.99
C LEU A 164 1.33 -2.53 9.65
N TYR A 165 1.37 -3.24 8.51
CA TYR A 165 0.20 -3.96 8.03
C TYR A 165 0.57 -5.09 7.08
N ASP A 166 -0.14 -6.20 7.20
CA ASP A 166 -0.17 -7.33 6.28
C ASP A 166 -1.62 -7.62 5.93
N THR A 167 -1.99 -7.56 4.66
CA THR A 167 -3.37 -7.80 4.22
C THR A 167 -3.87 -9.24 4.45
N GLU A 168 -2.96 -10.17 4.76
CA GLU A 168 -3.34 -11.48 5.30
C GLU A 168 -4.11 -11.35 6.62
N ARG A 169 -3.79 -10.34 7.43
CA ARG A 169 -4.47 -10.04 8.70
C ARG A 169 -5.71 -9.20 8.47
N LEU A 170 -6.61 -9.24 9.46
CA LEU A 170 -7.88 -8.50 9.45
C LEU A 170 -7.70 -7.06 9.94
N GLN A 171 -6.59 -6.78 10.64
CA GLN A 171 -6.31 -5.47 11.24
C GLN A 171 -4.83 -5.08 11.03
N PRO A 172 -4.52 -3.77 11.03
CA PRO A 172 -3.15 -3.28 11.16
C PRO A 172 -2.46 -3.79 12.42
N GLU A 173 -1.12 -3.82 12.44
CA GLU A 173 -0.36 -4.22 13.63
C GLU A 173 -0.34 -3.07 14.65
N PRO A 174 -1.02 -3.18 15.80
CA PRO A 174 -1.08 -2.11 16.79
C PRO A 174 0.30 -1.82 17.41
N GLU A 175 1.10 -2.88 17.61
CA GLU A 175 2.50 -2.81 17.99
C GLU A 175 3.36 -3.31 16.84
N ALA A 176 3.70 -2.38 15.94
CA ALA A 176 4.44 -2.70 14.73
C ALA A 176 5.80 -3.34 15.06
N ARG A 177 5.89 -4.66 14.86
CA ARG A 177 7.12 -5.42 15.10
C ARG A 177 8.24 -4.97 14.17
N THR A 178 9.46 -5.02 14.69
CA THR A 178 10.66 -4.64 13.93
C THR A 178 11.17 -5.81 13.10
N VAL A 179 11.51 -5.57 11.83
CA VAL A 179 12.06 -6.53 10.86
C VAL A 179 13.28 -5.92 10.14
N SER A 180 14.36 -6.69 9.97
CA SER A 180 15.65 -6.15 9.49
C SER A 180 16.19 -6.82 8.23
N ASP A 181 16.05 -8.15 8.11
CA ASP A 181 16.75 -8.91 7.06
C ASP A 181 15.79 -9.56 6.06
N VAL A 182 14.74 -10.22 6.56
CA VAL A 182 13.84 -11.02 5.75
C VAL A 182 12.41 -10.83 6.21
N VAL A 183 11.49 -10.76 5.25
CA VAL A 183 10.04 -10.88 5.48
C VAL A 183 9.44 -11.91 4.53
N ARG A 184 8.25 -12.42 4.88
CA ARG A 184 7.48 -13.33 4.04
C ARG A 184 6.13 -12.70 3.76
N THR A 185 5.70 -12.77 2.51
CA THR A 185 4.35 -12.43 2.08
C THR A 185 3.63 -13.72 1.75
N ALA A 186 2.46 -13.96 2.35
CA ALA A 186 1.57 -15.00 1.86
C ALA A 186 1.17 -14.78 0.40
N GLY A 187 0.63 -15.81 -0.25
CA GLY A 187 0.13 -15.68 -1.62
C GLY A 187 -0.96 -14.61 -1.71
N ARG A 188 -0.86 -13.72 -2.70
CA ARG A 188 -1.80 -12.61 -2.93
C ARG A 188 -1.97 -11.73 -1.67
N SER A 189 -0.87 -11.14 -1.20
CA SER A 189 -0.88 -10.20 -0.07
C SER A 189 -0.01 -8.98 -0.34
N VAL A 190 -0.20 -7.96 0.50
CA VAL A 190 0.56 -6.71 0.50
C VAL A 190 1.07 -6.46 1.91
N LEU A 191 2.37 -6.14 2.05
CA LEU A 191 2.93 -5.63 3.31
C LEU A 191 3.18 -4.13 3.21
N VAL A 192 2.96 -3.45 4.33
CA VAL A 192 3.31 -2.03 4.53
C VAL A 192 4.37 -1.97 5.63
N LEU A 193 5.57 -1.55 5.26
CA LEU A 193 6.70 -1.37 6.17
C LEU A 193 7.05 0.12 6.27
N GLN A 194 7.41 0.59 7.46
CA GLN A 194 7.81 1.98 7.73
C GLN A 194 9.20 2.04 8.35
N ARG A 195 9.94 3.10 8.01
CA ARG A 195 11.22 3.48 8.63
C ARG A 195 11.22 4.99 8.87
N SER A 196 11.44 5.38 10.12
CA SER A 196 11.66 6.79 10.52
C SER A 196 13.08 7.26 10.28
#